data_AF-A0A2T6KCL0-F1
#
_entry.id   AF-A0A2T6KCL0-F1
#
_cell.length_a   1.000
_cell.length_b   1.000
_cell.length_c   1.000
_cell.angle_alpha   90.00
_cell.angle_beta   90.00
_cell.angle_gamma   90.00
#
_symmetry.space_group_name_H-M   'P 1'
#
loop_
_entity.id
_entity.type
_entity.pdbx_description
1 polymer ?
#
loop_
_entity_poly.entity_id
_entity_poly.type
_entity_poly.pdbx_seq_one_letter_code
_entity_poly.pdbx_strand_id
1 'polypeptide(L)'
;MKCLTCGIPFSPDDILVMEDHELPVCDVCDAKEYHILVNYDVNEDFYEFLGKQVSKKICNVCIRGQYELVSIKYGNPVKASVICPTCKAKDKMSIYIKFV
;
A
#
# COMPACT_ATOMS: atom_id res chain seq x y z
N MET A 1 -22.84 0.95 -5.44
CA MET A 1 -22.13 2.24 -5.31
C MET A 1 -21.20 2.45 -6.50
N LYS A 2 -20.54 3.60 -6.65
CA LYS A 2 -19.49 3.81 -7.68
C LYS A 2 -18.14 3.97 -7.00
N CYS A 3 -17.12 3.33 -7.55
CA CYS A 3 -15.77 3.48 -7.05
C CYS A 3 -15.28 4.90 -7.30
N LEU A 4 -14.80 5.58 -6.26
CA LEU A 4 -14.27 6.93 -6.40
C LEU A 4 -13.00 7.00 -7.25
N THR A 5 -12.25 5.90 -7.34
CA THR A 5 -10.99 5.83 -8.10
C THR A 5 -11.19 5.59 -9.58
N CYS A 6 -12.11 4.70 -9.97
CA CYS A 6 -12.29 4.30 -11.38
C CYS A 6 -13.67 4.61 -11.94
N GLY A 7 -14.61 5.08 -11.13
CA GLY A 7 -15.99 5.39 -11.52
C GLY A 7 -16.87 4.18 -11.81
N ILE A 8 -16.33 2.96 -11.75
CA ILE A 8 -17.05 1.72 -12.07
C ILE A 8 -18.08 1.43 -10.97
N PRO A 9 -19.34 1.11 -11.32
CA PRO A 9 -20.34 0.68 -10.35
C PRO A 9 -20.00 -0.71 -9.78
N PHE A 10 -20.13 -0.85 -8.45
CA PHE A 10 -19.89 -2.10 -7.72
C PHE A 10 -20.97 -2.35 -6.67
N SER A 11 -21.17 -3.61 -6.25
CA SER A 11 -22.20 -3.96 -5.28
C SER A 11 -21.77 -3.59 -3.86
N PRO A 12 -22.66 -3.03 -3.01
CA PRO A 12 -22.36 -2.84 -1.59
C PRO A 12 -22.03 -4.13 -0.84
N ASP A 13 -22.48 -5.27 -1.36
CA ASP A 13 -22.25 -6.60 -0.78
C ASP A 13 -20.86 -7.17 -1.11
N ASP A 14 -20.13 -6.55 -2.05
CA ASP A 14 -18.75 -6.93 -2.39
C ASP A 14 -17.71 -6.28 -1.45
N ILE A 15 -18.16 -5.47 -0.49
CA ILE A 15 -17.30 -4.67 0.38
C ILE A 15 -16.83 -5.53 1.57
N LEU A 16 -15.59 -6.03 1.51
CA LEU A 16 -14.90 -6.62 2.65
C LEU A 16 -14.48 -5.50 3.63
N VAL A 17 -15.40 -5.11 4.51
CA VAL A 17 -15.20 -4.22 5.67
C VAL A 17 -14.89 -2.76 5.28
N MET A 18 -15.90 -1.89 5.38
CA MET A 18 -15.69 -0.45 5.51
C MET A 18 -15.69 -0.12 7.01
N GLU A 19 -14.57 0.36 7.54
CA GLU A 19 -14.63 1.16 8.78
C GLU A 19 -15.36 2.48 8.46
N ASP A 20 -16.05 3.08 9.44
CA ASP A 20 -16.95 4.25 9.28
C ASP A 20 -16.33 5.51 8.60
N HIS A 21 -15.03 5.46 8.27
CA HIS A 21 -14.23 6.56 7.72
C HIS A 21 -13.64 6.25 6.33
N GLU A 22 -13.92 5.09 5.74
CA GLU A 22 -13.33 4.69 4.46
C GLU A 22 -14.21 5.06 3.25
N LEU A 23 -13.55 5.49 2.17
CA LEU A 23 -14.19 5.90 0.93
C LEU A 23 -14.53 4.67 0.07
N PRO A 24 -15.67 4.64 -0.65
CA PRO A 24 -16.07 3.51 -1.48
C PRO A 24 -15.11 3.31 -2.67
N VAL A 25 -14.25 2.31 -2.58
CA VAL A 25 -13.27 1.89 -3.59
C VAL A 25 -13.56 0.45 -4.00
N CYS A 26 -13.40 0.13 -5.29
CA CYS A 26 -13.66 -1.21 -5.83
C CYS A 26 -12.57 -2.21 -5.42
N ASP A 27 -12.88 -3.50 -5.25
CA ASP A 27 -11.87 -4.55 -4.97
C ASP A 27 -10.70 -4.54 -5.95
N VAL A 28 -10.96 -4.28 -7.23
CA VAL A 28 -9.91 -4.21 -8.27
C VAL A 28 -9.00 -2.99 -8.07
N CYS A 29 -9.53 -1.94 -7.44
CA CYS A 29 -8.86 -0.67 -7.20
C CYS A 29 -8.12 -0.72 -5.86
N ASP A 30 -8.73 -1.34 -4.85
CA ASP A 30 -8.13 -1.65 -3.56
C ASP A 30 -6.97 -2.65 -3.72
N ALA A 31 -7.18 -3.73 -4.47
CA ALA A 31 -6.13 -4.69 -4.81
C ALA A 31 -4.99 -4.10 -5.66
N LYS A 32 -5.17 -2.90 -6.26
CA LYS A 32 -4.14 -2.21 -7.03
C LYS A 32 -3.29 -1.24 -6.20
N GLU A 33 -3.73 -0.84 -5.02
CA GLU A 33 -2.93 -0.05 -4.09
C GLU A 33 -2.69 -0.85 -2.83
N TYR A 34 -1.50 -1.46 -2.70
CA TYR A 34 -1.09 -2.03 -1.43
C TYR A 34 -0.98 -0.91 -0.39
N HIS A 35 -2.02 -0.80 0.45
CA HIS A 35 -2.06 0.12 1.56
C HIS A 35 -1.38 -0.49 2.78
N ILE A 36 -0.49 0.27 3.42
CA ILE A 36 0.18 -0.13 4.65
C ILE A 36 0.04 1.00 5.66
N LEU A 37 -0.58 0.74 6.81
CA LEU A 37 -0.58 1.65 7.94
C LEU A 37 0.59 1.33 8.85
N VAL A 38 1.39 2.34 9.20
CA VAL A 38 2.58 2.17 10.05
C VAL A 38 2.62 3.24 11.13
N ASN A 39 3.00 2.83 12.33
CA ASN A 39 3.25 3.73 13.46
C ASN A 39 4.73 4.12 13.44
N TYR A 40 5.02 5.41 13.37
CA TYR A 40 6.39 5.93 13.31
C TYR A 40 6.64 6.89 14.49
N ASP A 41 7.65 6.56 15.28
CA ASP A 41 8.02 7.23 16.55
C ASP A 41 9.24 8.16 16.42
N VAL A 42 9.73 8.38 15.19
CA VAL A 42 10.86 9.27 14.87
C VAL A 42 12.21 8.81 15.48
N ASN A 43 12.28 7.61 16.05
CA ASN A 43 13.52 7.09 16.66
C ASN A 43 14.48 6.47 15.62
N GLU A 44 13.97 6.08 14.47
CA GLU A 44 14.71 5.49 13.35
C GLU A 44 14.66 6.42 12.13
N ASP A 45 15.66 6.38 11.25
CA ASP A 45 15.59 7.09 9.96
C ASP A 45 14.32 6.68 9.19
N PHE A 46 13.60 7.68 8.69
CA PHE A 46 12.29 7.45 8.08
C PHE A 46 12.37 6.54 6.85
N TYR A 47 13.42 6.66 6.03
CA TYR A 47 13.58 5.83 4.84
C TYR A 47 13.95 4.39 5.22
N GLU A 48 14.85 4.21 6.19
CA GLU A 48 15.21 2.89 6.72
C GLU A 48 14.00 2.18 7.34
N PHE A 49 13.22 2.90 8.15
CA PHE A 49 11.98 2.41 8.74
C PHE A 49 11.01 1.94 7.65
N LEU A 50 10.73 2.76 6.64
CA LEU A 50 9.85 2.39 5.54
C LEU A 50 10.37 1.19 4.75
N GLY A 51 11.68 1.10 4.54
CA GLY A 51 12.32 -0.07 3.93
C GLY A 51 12.01 -1.36 4.68
N LYS A 52 12.09 -1.33 6.02
CA LYS A 52 11.74 -2.47 6.89
C LYS A 52 10.25 -2.82 6.85
N GLN A 53 9.36 -1.83 6.69
CA GLN A 53 7.93 -2.10 6.60
C GLN A 53 7.54 -2.69 5.24
N VAL A 54 8.15 -2.19 4.16
CA VAL A 54 7.95 -2.71 2.80
C VAL A 54 8.48 -4.13 2.65
N SER A 55 9.64 -4.46 3.23
CA SER A 55 10.23 -5.80 3.14
C SER A 55 9.41 -6.90 3.81
N LYS A 56 8.48 -6.56 4.70
CA LYS A 56 7.51 -7.52 5.25
C LYS A 56 6.46 -7.96 4.22
N LYS A 57 6.33 -7.26 3.09
CA LYS A 57 5.35 -7.58 2.05
C LYS A 57 5.94 -8.54 1.02
N ILE A 58 5.19 -9.60 0.74
CA ILE A 58 5.53 -10.61 -0.26
C ILE A 58 5.17 -10.06 -1.64
N CYS A 59 6.00 -10.35 -2.63
CA CYS A 59 5.77 -10.02 -4.02
C CYS A 59 4.57 -10.79 -4.58
N ASN A 60 3.57 -10.09 -5.08
CA ASN A 60 2.35 -10.72 -5.59
C ASN A 60 2.52 -11.37 -6.96
N VAL A 61 3.62 -11.05 -7.66
CA VAL A 61 3.94 -11.61 -8.96
C VAL A 61 4.59 -12.98 -8.83
N CYS A 62 5.61 -13.11 -7.99
CA CYS A 62 6.34 -14.38 -7.85
C CYS A 62 6.00 -15.17 -6.59
N ILE A 63 5.32 -14.56 -5.61
CA ILE A 63 4.88 -15.16 -4.33
C ILE A 63 6.03 -15.73 -3.49
N ARG A 64 7.28 -15.50 -3.91
CA ARG A 64 8.51 -16.07 -3.31
C ARG A 64 9.42 -15.00 -2.73
N GLY A 65 9.57 -13.88 -3.44
CA GLY A 65 10.40 -12.76 -3.00
C GLY A 65 9.63 -11.77 -2.15
N GLN A 66 10.34 -10.99 -1.35
CA GLN A 66 9.81 -9.80 -0.66
C GLN A 66 10.02 -8.55 -1.52
N TYR A 67 9.30 -7.47 -1.24
CA TYR A 67 9.54 -6.19 -1.89
C TYR A 67 10.67 -5.41 -1.20
N GLU A 68 11.45 -4.67 -1.97
CA GLU A 68 12.44 -3.71 -1.50
C GLU A 68 12.02 -2.30 -1.88
N LEU A 69 12.27 -1.34 -0.99
CA LEU A 69 11.96 0.07 -1.22
C LEU A 69 13.01 0.69 -2.17
N VAL A 70 12.55 1.27 -3.27
CA VAL A 70 13.42 1.91 -4.27
C VAL A 70 13.40 3.43 -4.11
N SER A 71 12.22 4.00 -3.93
CA SER A 71 12.06 5.44 -3.77
C SER A 71 10.73 5.76 -3.09
N ILE A 72 10.68 6.95 -2.48
CA ILE A 72 9.48 7.48 -1.87
C ILE A 72 9.16 8.86 -2.41
N LYS A 73 7.88 9.18 -2.48
CA LYS A 73 7.38 10.54 -2.59
C LYS A 73 6.67 10.89 -1.28
N TYR A 74 7.22 11.87 -0.57
CA TYR A 74 6.67 12.37 0.68
C TYR A 74 5.22 12.85 0.51
N GLY A 75 4.40 12.59 1.53
CA GLY A 75 2.97 12.85 1.58
C GLY A 75 2.31 12.00 2.67
N ASN A 76 1.00 12.13 2.85
CA ASN A 76 0.20 11.18 3.62
C ASN A 76 -1.04 10.81 2.79
N PRO A 77 -1.03 9.66 2.08
CA PRO A 77 -0.03 8.60 2.18
C PRO A 77 1.31 8.93 1.50
N VAL A 78 2.40 8.35 2.01
CA VAL A 78 3.68 8.27 1.30
C VAL A 78 3.50 7.32 0.13
N LYS A 79 3.82 7.77 -1.08
CA LYS A 79 3.80 6.89 -2.26
C LYS A 79 5.18 6.26 -2.42
N ALA A 80 5.28 4.96 -2.16
CA ALA A 80 6.49 4.17 -2.25
C ALA A 80 6.54 3.42 -3.59
N SER A 81 7.68 3.47 -4.27
CA SER A 81 7.98 2.59 -5.41
C SER A 81 8.82 1.42 -4.89
N VAL A 82 8.39 0.21 -5.22
CA VAL A 82 9.01 -1.00 -4.69
C VAL A 82 9.41 -1.95 -5.82
N ILE A 83 10.40 -2.79 -5.57
CA ILE A 83 10.87 -3.81 -6.50
C ILE A 83 11.02 -5.14 -5.80
N CYS A 84 10.60 -6.23 -6.44
CA CYS A 84 10.97 -7.56 -5.98
C CYS A 84 12.36 -7.91 -6.53
N PRO A 85 13.38 -8.16 -5.69
CA PRO A 85 14.72 -8.50 -6.17
C PRO A 85 14.76 -9.86 -6.88
N THR A 86 13.81 -10.76 -6.56
CA THR A 86 13.71 -12.12 -7.11
C THR A 86 13.19 -12.14 -8.55
N CYS A 87 12.04 -11.50 -8.83
CA CYS A 87 11.44 -11.51 -10.18
C CYS A 87 11.55 -10.17 -10.91
N LYS A 88 12.19 -9.16 -10.30
CA LYS A 88 12.34 -7.79 -10.83
C LYS A 88 11.03 -7.06 -11.12
N ALA A 89 9.90 -7.59 -10.64
CA ALA A 89 8.62 -6.90 -10.73
C ALA A 89 8.67 -5.59 -9.95
N LYS A 90 8.22 -4.51 -10.58
CA LYS A 90 8.09 -3.18 -9.97
C LYS A 90 6.65 -2.93 -9.62
N ASP A 91 6.43 -2.30 -8.48
CA ASP A 91 5.09 -2.03 -7.97
C ASP A 91 5.04 -0.70 -7.21
N LYS A 92 3.84 -0.28 -6.82
CA LYS A 92 3.61 0.92 -6.03
C LYS A 92 2.81 0.60 -4.77
N MET A 93 3.21 1.22 -3.66
CA MET A 93 2.56 1.06 -2.37
C MET A 93 2.21 2.42 -1.77
N SER A 94 1.08 2.48 -1.08
CA SER A 94 0.60 3.66 -0.38
C SER A 94 0.81 3.42 1.11
N ILE A 95 1.72 4.17 1.75
CA ILE A 95 2.05 3.99 3.16
C ILE A 95 1.48 5.15 3.98
N TYR A 96 0.51 4.87 4.84
CA TYR A 96 -0.07 5.84 5.76
C TYR A 96 0.73 5.86 7.05
N ILE A 97 1.14 7.06 7.46
CA ILE A 97 1.97 7.25 8.65
C ILE A 97 1.08 7.76 9.79
N LYS A 98 1.12 7.05 10.92
CA LYS A 98 0.61 7.53 12.20
C LYS A 98 1.79 7.86 13.10
N PHE A 99 1.91 9.13 13.45
CA PHE A 99 2.93 9.59 14.41
C PHE A 99 2.48 9.23 15.83
N VAL A 100 3.36 8.60 16.59
CA VAL A 100 3.13 8.14 17.97
C VAL A 100 4.21 8.64 18.91
#